data_AF-A0A7W0UVX4-F1
#
_entry.id   AF-A0A7W0UVX4-F1
#
_cell.length_a   1.000
_cell.length_b   1.000
_cell.length_c   1.000
_cell.angle_alpha   90.00
_cell.angle_beta   90.00
_cell.angle_gamma   90.00
#
_symmetry.space_group_name_H-M   'P 1'
#
loop_
_entity.id
_entity.type
_entity.pdbx_description
1 polymer ?
#
loop_
_entity_poly.entity_id
_entity_poly.type
_entity_poly.pdbx_seq_one_letter_code
_entity_poly.pdbx_strand_id
1 'polypeptide(L)'
;MFRQYLVASLALLLLVATHAGAQSEAAPQEPAAQSSLTEKAREKQQEIQRSALALLNEVAAEAQTLRLAENRIRIQVIAADLLWPRDESRARAAFKEAASNLNQLAGNIVDADNPQSYNYGHLAFTLRHEMLQMVARRDARLALEMLRATRQPESQAASGHRPHENERYMEQSLAAQVAASDPKLALQVAEESLSKGLSLELINVFSRLQEKDSEAAAKLLTSIVGKIRSENLSTNHEAANVAFNLLQSISRQPAPNSPSAPNQPAVKTTTIDQQIIRDLMDTVAVAALNAPPNNPHLLSMLQGMIPQIEKYASARVPSLRRKIAEMHRGQDEPNRQWNEFNSLIQNGTLEAVIEAAAKAPPEARSGFYQQAAWKALGQNDPGQARQLINDHISDPMQRNQMLAHIDRDAAWRELNQGKLAEARQLLARLRSTEERIGLLAQMAAMIQGKGDHQLARGLLEEARGLLDNQVKNTQQLNTRLQVARAYASLEPAQSFELIEPIIDRINEVLAATEVLDGFMGGNAMFRDGELIMQPQNGQLEMIYYSYAREIGQLARHDFKRAKDVADRFQRTEARIMALLLVAQGVLGEQTNAEQGMRNQGRRYGGVGLGSLPRPIMR
;
A
#
# COMPACT_ATOMS: atom_id res chain seq x y z
N MET A 1 -56.66 33.85 -37.61
CA MET A 1 -56.39 34.40 -38.95
C MET A 1 -54.88 34.28 -39.16
N PHE A 2 -54.38 33.17 -39.72
CA PHE A 2 -54.01 33.02 -41.15
C PHE A 2 -53.14 34.20 -41.64
N ARG A 3 -51.91 34.04 -42.16
CA ARG A 3 -51.30 32.90 -42.86
C ARG A 3 -49.78 33.13 -43.07
N GLN A 4 -48.99 32.05 -42.88
CA GLN A 4 -47.81 31.53 -43.62
C GLN A 4 -47.00 32.52 -44.50
N TYR A 5 -45.65 32.50 -44.52
CA TYR A 5 -44.81 31.42 -45.03
C TYR A 5 -43.40 31.37 -44.42
N LEU A 6 -42.83 30.17 -44.54
CA LEU A 6 -41.60 29.63 -43.96
C LEU A 6 -40.64 29.34 -45.13
N VAL A 7 -39.33 29.25 -44.84
CA VAL A 7 -38.27 28.48 -45.56
C VAL A 7 -37.16 29.30 -46.28
N ALA A 8 -35.98 29.23 -45.65
CA ALA A 8 -34.63 28.95 -46.20
C ALA A 8 -33.66 30.03 -46.70
N SER A 9 -32.40 29.76 -46.31
CA SER A 9 -31.11 29.98 -46.99
C SER A 9 -30.36 31.28 -46.65
N LEU A 10 -29.29 31.26 -45.84
CA LEU A 10 -27.88 30.88 -46.10
C LEU A 10 -27.06 31.92 -46.91
N ALA A 11 -25.88 32.23 -46.35
CA ALA A 11 -24.70 32.88 -46.97
C ALA A 11 -24.78 34.43 -47.07
N LEU A 12 -23.74 35.24 -46.91
CA LEU A 12 -22.29 35.06 -46.73
C LEU A 12 -21.70 36.46 -46.41
N LEU A 13 -20.60 36.51 -45.65
CA LEU A 13 -19.45 37.43 -45.76
C LEU A 13 -19.65 38.94 -46.02
N LEU A 14 -19.07 39.77 -45.13
CA LEU A 14 -18.36 41.06 -45.31
C LEU A 14 -18.31 41.69 -43.89
N LEU A 15 -17.24 42.28 -43.33
CA LEU A 15 -16.10 42.99 -43.90
C LEU A 15 -15.03 43.14 -42.80
N VAL A 16 -13.77 42.97 -43.18
CA VAL A 16 -12.56 43.31 -42.40
C VAL A 16 -12.18 44.78 -42.65
N ALA A 17 -11.43 45.37 -41.70
CA ALA A 17 -10.66 46.63 -41.72
C ALA A 17 -11.39 47.87 -41.18
N THR A 18 -10.87 48.73 -40.30
CA THR A 18 -9.51 48.95 -39.75
C THR A 18 -9.57 50.03 -38.65
N HIS A 19 -8.74 49.87 -37.60
CA HIS A 19 -8.09 50.88 -36.73
C HIS A 19 -8.91 51.98 -36.01
N ALA A 20 -8.91 51.93 -34.68
CA ALA A 20 -8.40 53.02 -33.82
C ALA A 20 -8.29 52.53 -32.36
N GLY A 21 -7.12 52.70 -31.75
CA GLY A 21 -6.80 52.18 -30.42
C GLY A 21 -7.51 52.91 -29.28
N ALA A 22 -7.85 52.15 -28.24
CA ALA A 22 -8.08 52.64 -26.90
C ALA A 22 -7.68 51.56 -25.88
N GLN A 23 -6.70 51.92 -25.05
CA GLN A 23 -6.41 51.41 -23.71
C GLN A 23 -6.44 49.88 -23.50
N SER A 24 -5.26 49.26 -23.62
CA SER A 24 -4.97 48.04 -22.87
C SER A 24 -4.87 48.42 -21.39
N GLU A 25 -5.85 47.98 -20.61
CA GLU A 25 -5.72 47.80 -19.18
C GLU A 25 -4.49 46.93 -18.90
N ALA A 26 -3.56 47.46 -18.13
CA ALA A 26 -2.38 46.74 -17.70
C ALA A 26 -2.83 45.57 -16.81
N ALA A 27 -2.50 44.35 -17.23
CA ALA A 27 -2.55 43.18 -16.36
C ALA A 27 -1.74 43.46 -15.08
N PRO A 28 -2.21 43.06 -13.89
CA PRO A 28 -1.47 43.31 -12.66
C PRO A 28 -0.10 42.62 -12.73
N GLN A 29 0.96 43.42 -12.72
CA GLN A 29 2.33 42.96 -12.58
C GLN A 29 2.46 42.26 -11.22
N GLU A 30 2.74 40.96 -11.22
CA GLU A 30 3.23 40.27 -10.03
C GLU A 30 4.49 41.01 -9.53
N PRO A 31 4.60 41.33 -8.23
CA PRO A 31 5.71 42.12 -7.73
C PRO A 31 7.03 41.35 -7.90
N ALA A 32 8.02 41.98 -8.54
CA ALA A 32 9.34 41.40 -8.86
C ALA A 32 10.11 40.79 -7.66
N ALA A 33 9.69 41.08 -6.43
CA ALA A 33 10.19 40.47 -5.20
C ALA A 33 9.73 39.01 -5.03
N GLN A 34 8.52 38.65 -5.46
CA GLN A 34 8.00 37.27 -5.37
C GLN A 34 8.61 36.37 -6.46
N SER A 35 8.83 36.89 -7.66
CA SER A 35 9.49 36.16 -8.75
C SER A 35 10.97 35.86 -8.44
N SER A 36 11.72 36.84 -7.90
CA SER A 36 13.13 36.66 -7.52
C SER A 36 13.34 35.74 -6.29
N LEU A 37 12.42 35.75 -5.31
CA LEU A 37 12.44 34.77 -4.21
C LEU A 37 12.15 33.35 -4.70
N THR A 38 11.28 33.21 -5.71
CA THR A 38 10.96 31.92 -6.33
C THR A 38 12.12 31.39 -7.19
N GLU A 39 12.84 32.28 -7.87
CA GLU A 39 14.03 31.94 -8.67
C GLU A 39 15.18 31.44 -7.79
N LYS A 40 15.52 32.17 -6.72
CA LYS A 40 16.54 31.73 -5.74
C LYS A 40 16.19 30.40 -5.07
N ALA A 41 14.91 30.17 -4.77
CA ALA A 41 14.46 28.90 -4.21
C ALA A 41 14.64 27.74 -5.21
N ARG A 42 14.38 27.97 -6.50
CA ARG A 42 14.60 26.97 -7.56
C ARG A 42 16.08 26.69 -7.77
N GLU A 43 16.94 27.71 -7.80
CA GLU A 43 18.39 27.54 -7.91
C GLU A 43 18.95 26.71 -6.76
N LYS A 44 18.58 27.05 -5.52
CA LYS A 44 18.96 26.27 -4.33
C LYS A 44 18.49 24.82 -4.42
N GLN A 45 17.27 24.58 -4.91
CA GLN A 45 16.75 23.22 -5.09
C GLN A 45 17.53 22.44 -6.15
N GLN A 46 17.93 23.09 -7.26
CA GLN A 46 18.76 22.46 -8.29
C GLN A 46 20.16 22.15 -7.79
N GLU A 47 20.76 23.04 -7.00
CA GLU A 47 22.06 22.81 -6.37
C GLU A 47 22.01 21.59 -5.44
N ILE A 48 21.02 21.53 -4.54
CA ILE A 48 20.82 20.39 -3.65
C ILE A 48 20.61 19.09 -4.45
N GLN A 49 19.86 19.13 -5.56
CA GLN A 49 19.70 17.96 -6.44
C GLN A 49 21.01 17.52 -7.09
N ARG A 50 21.87 18.44 -7.53
CA ARG A 50 23.20 18.10 -8.08
C ARG A 50 24.08 17.47 -7.01
N SER A 51 24.10 18.03 -5.79
CA SER A 51 24.84 17.47 -4.67
C SER A 51 24.32 16.07 -4.28
N ALA A 52 23.01 15.87 -4.29
CA ALA A 52 22.43 14.56 -4.01
C ALA A 52 22.75 13.52 -5.10
N LEU A 53 22.82 13.92 -6.38
CA LEU A 53 23.27 13.04 -7.46
C LEU A 53 24.75 12.67 -7.34
N ALA A 54 25.60 13.62 -6.96
CA ALA A 54 27.01 13.36 -6.69
C ALA A 54 27.15 12.35 -5.53
N LEU A 55 26.43 12.59 -4.42
CA LEU A 55 26.39 11.67 -3.28
C LEU A 55 25.90 10.27 -3.68
N LEU A 56 24.87 10.17 -4.52
CA LEU A 56 24.36 8.88 -4.98
C LEU A 56 25.42 8.08 -5.76
N ASN A 57 26.28 8.77 -6.52
CA ASN A 57 27.38 8.13 -7.25
C ASN A 57 28.47 7.64 -6.29
N GLU A 58 28.81 8.46 -5.29
CA GLU A 58 29.77 8.10 -4.24
C GLU A 58 29.29 6.86 -3.48
N VAL A 59 28.02 6.85 -3.07
CA VAL A 59 27.37 5.72 -2.39
C VAL A 59 27.38 4.46 -3.25
N ALA A 60 27.04 4.55 -4.54
CA ALA A 60 27.06 3.41 -5.45
C ALA A 60 28.48 2.83 -5.66
N ALA A 61 29.50 3.69 -5.64
CA ALA A 61 30.89 3.28 -5.73
C ALA A 61 31.39 2.65 -4.41
N GLU A 62 31.10 3.28 -3.27
CA GLU A 62 31.47 2.77 -1.94
C GLU A 62 30.80 1.42 -1.65
N ALA A 63 29.56 1.21 -2.12
CA ALA A 63 28.85 -0.05 -1.97
C ALA A 63 29.61 -1.24 -2.59
N GLN A 64 30.45 -1.04 -3.60
CA GLN A 64 31.26 -2.13 -4.19
C GLN A 64 32.32 -2.69 -3.23
N THR A 65 32.67 -1.92 -2.20
CA THR A 65 33.63 -2.35 -1.18
C THR A 65 33.03 -3.30 -0.15
N LEU A 66 31.69 -3.40 -0.10
CA LEU A 66 30.98 -4.33 0.77
C LEU A 66 31.22 -5.77 0.33
N ARG A 67 31.43 -6.67 1.28
CA ARG A 67 31.68 -8.10 1.09
C ARG A 67 30.41 -8.86 0.76
N LEU A 68 29.30 -8.54 1.43
CA LEU A 68 28.02 -9.21 1.23
C LEU A 68 27.35 -8.79 -0.07
N ALA A 69 27.04 -9.77 -0.93
CA ALA A 69 26.39 -9.52 -2.23
C ALA A 69 24.98 -8.95 -2.05
N GLU A 70 24.24 -9.40 -1.04
CA GLU A 70 22.92 -8.89 -0.69
C GLU A 70 22.91 -7.40 -0.36
N ASN A 71 23.96 -6.90 0.30
CA ASN A 71 24.10 -5.49 0.62
C ASN A 71 24.36 -4.69 -0.66
N ARG A 72 25.29 -5.16 -1.50
CA ARG A 72 25.57 -4.53 -2.81
C ARG A 72 24.32 -4.43 -3.67
N ILE A 73 23.58 -5.53 -3.82
CA ILE A 73 22.34 -5.59 -4.61
C ILE A 73 21.36 -4.53 -4.15
N ARG A 74 21.08 -4.42 -2.85
CA ARG A 74 20.09 -3.45 -2.35
C ARG A 74 20.48 -2.01 -2.62
N ILE A 75 21.73 -1.64 -2.35
CA ILE A 75 22.21 -0.28 -2.62
C ILE A 75 22.12 0.02 -4.13
N GLN A 76 22.55 -0.91 -4.99
CA GLN A 76 22.51 -0.75 -6.44
C GLN A 76 21.10 -0.58 -6.98
N VAL A 77 20.15 -1.39 -6.53
CA VAL A 77 18.76 -1.36 -7.02
C VAL A 77 18.05 -0.07 -6.58
N ILE A 78 18.25 0.38 -5.35
CA ILE A 78 17.70 1.67 -4.89
C ILE A 78 18.36 2.83 -5.65
N ALA A 79 19.69 2.79 -5.84
CA ALA A 79 20.39 3.81 -6.60
C ALA A 79 19.93 3.87 -8.06
N ALA A 80 19.72 2.72 -8.69
CA ALA A 80 19.18 2.62 -10.04
C ALA A 80 17.79 3.27 -10.15
N ASP A 81 16.90 2.99 -9.20
CA ASP A 81 15.56 3.59 -9.17
C ASP A 81 15.61 5.12 -9.05
N LEU A 82 16.52 5.65 -8.22
CA LEU A 82 16.70 7.10 -8.02
C LEU A 82 17.35 7.79 -9.23
N LEU A 83 18.25 7.10 -9.92
CA LEU A 83 18.90 7.58 -11.14
C LEU A 83 17.94 7.61 -12.33
N TRP A 84 16.97 6.69 -12.41
CA TRP A 84 16.16 6.48 -13.60
C TRP A 84 15.56 7.75 -14.24
N PRO A 85 14.91 8.67 -13.49
CA PRO A 85 14.30 9.86 -14.09
C PRO A 85 15.32 10.89 -14.63
N ARG A 86 16.61 10.71 -14.33
CA ARG A 86 17.67 11.71 -14.55
C ARG A 86 18.79 11.18 -15.45
N ASP A 87 19.12 9.91 -15.31
CA ASP A 87 20.13 9.19 -16.09
C ASP A 87 19.70 7.73 -16.24
N GLU A 88 18.86 7.48 -17.24
CA GLU A 88 18.32 6.16 -17.54
C GLU A 88 19.43 5.16 -17.91
N SER A 89 20.47 5.60 -18.62
CA SER A 89 21.56 4.72 -19.04
C SER A 89 22.31 4.15 -17.84
N ARG A 90 22.66 5.03 -16.89
CA ARG A 90 23.31 4.62 -15.64
C ARG A 90 22.38 3.79 -14.74
N ALA A 91 21.10 4.13 -14.70
CA ALA A 91 20.12 3.31 -13.97
C ALA A 91 20.03 1.88 -14.53
N ARG A 92 19.96 1.72 -15.85
CA ARG A 92 19.98 0.41 -16.51
C ARG A 92 21.28 -0.35 -16.22
N ALA A 93 22.43 0.32 -16.20
CA ALA A 93 23.70 -0.29 -15.86
C ALA A 93 23.71 -0.81 -14.40
N ALA A 94 23.24 0.00 -13.45
CA ALA A 94 23.16 -0.39 -12.04
C ALA A 94 22.19 -1.57 -11.80
N PHE A 95 21.04 -1.62 -12.49
CA PHE A 95 20.16 -2.80 -12.42
C PHE A 95 20.81 -4.06 -13.00
N LYS A 96 21.57 -3.95 -14.10
CA LYS A 96 22.31 -5.10 -14.68
C LYS A 96 23.39 -5.61 -13.72
N GLU A 97 24.06 -4.69 -13.04
CA GLU A 97 25.05 -5.04 -12.02
C GLU A 97 24.42 -5.76 -10.83
N ALA A 98 23.26 -5.28 -10.36
CA ALA A 98 22.49 -5.96 -9.33
C ALA A 98 22.05 -7.38 -9.76
N ALA A 99 21.63 -7.55 -11.01
CA ALA A 99 21.31 -8.87 -11.57
C ALA A 99 22.54 -9.80 -11.60
N SER A 100 23.73 -9.26 -11.90
CA SER A 100 24.99 -10.02 -11.85
C SER A 100 25.32 -10.47 -10.42
N ASN A 101 25.24 -9.57 -9.44
CA ASN A 101 25.45 -9.90 -8.03
C ASN A 101 24.42 -10.93 -7.53
N LEU A 102 23.17 -10.86 -7.99
CA LEU A 102 22.13 -11.84 -7.67
C LEU A 102 22.46 -13.22 -8.22
N ASN A 103 22.98 -13.31 -9.45
CA ASN A 103 23.42 -14.58 -10.03
C ASN A 103 24.64 -15.16 -9.29
N GLN A 104 25.55 -14.31 -8.79
CA GLN A 104 26.65 -14.74 -7.93
C GLN A 104 26.12 -15.32 -6.61
N LEU A 105 25.15 -14.66 -5.97
CA LEU A 105 24.51 -15.15 -4.74
C LEU A 105 23.81 -16.49 -4.98
N ALA A 106 23.11 -16.63 -6.11
CA ALA A 106 22.47 -17.87 -6.54
C ALA A 106 23.46 -19.03 -6.72
N GLY A 107 24.70 -18.73 -7.13
CA GLY A 107 25.77 -19.71 -7.24
C GLY A 107 26.16 -20.39 -5.92
N ASN A 108 25.79 -19.80 -4.77
CA ASN A 108 26.02 -20.40 -3.44
C ASN A 108 24.95 -21.44 -3.06
N ILE A 109 23.95 -21.67 -3.91
CA ILE A 109 22.93 -22.71 -3.73
C ILE A 109 23.50 -24.03 -4.28
N VAL A 110 24.41 -24.64 -3.52
CA VAL A 110 25.20 -25.80 -3.97
C VAL A 110 24.62 -27.15 -3.52
N ASP A 111 23.97 -27.22 -2.35
CA ASP A 111 23.49 -28.49 -1.78
C ASP A 111 22.10 -28.33 -1.12
N ALA A 112 21.19 -29.26 -1.42
CA ALA A 112 19.84 -29.29 -0.88
C ALA A 112 19.78 -29.59 0.63
N ASP A 113 20.75 -30.36 1.13
CA ASP A 113 20.77 -30.83 2.52
C ASP A 113 21.51 -29.86 3.45
N ASN A 114 22.11 -28.80 2.91
CA ASN A 114 22.76 -27.75 3.69
C ASN A 114 21.73 -26.67 4.11
N PRO A 115 21.47 -26.48 5.42
CA PRO A 115 20.57 -25.42 5.89
C PRO A 115 20.94 -24.02 5.40
N GLN A 116 22.23 -23.76 5.13
CA GLN A 116 22.68 -22.48 4.59
C GLN A 116 22.27 -22.28 3.13
N SER A 117 22.25 -23.33 2.31
CA SER A 117 21.82 -23.22 0.92
C SER A 117 20.33 -22.92 0.80
N TYR A 118 19.51 -23.40 1.74
CA TYR A 118 18.10 -22.99 1.87
C TYR A 118 17.96 -21.49 2.16
N ASN A 119 18.76 -20.96 3.10
CA ASN A 119 18.76 -19.53 3.44
C ASN A 119 19.18 -18.66 2.24
N TYR A 120 20.21 -19.07 1.51
CA TYR A 120 20.64 -18.39 0.28
C TYR A 120 19.56 -18.41 -0.80
N GLY A 121 18.84 -19.52 -0.97
CA GLY A 121 17.71 -19.62 -1.90
C GLY A 121 16.59 -18.64 -1.58
N HIS A 122 16.18 -18.54 -0.32
CA HIS A 122 15.18 -17.57 0.13
C HIS A 122 15.63 -16.12 -0.02
N LEU A 123 16.88 -15.83 0.32
CA LEU A 123 17.46 -14.50 0.17
C LEU A 123 17.53 -14.07 -1.29
N ALA A 124 18.02 -14.95 -2.18
CA ALA A 124 18.06 -14.70 -3.62
C ALA A 124 16.66 -14.48 -4.19
N PHE A 125 15.68 -15.30 -3.80
CA PHE A 125 14.27 -15.11 -4.20
C PHE A 125 13.73 -13.73 -3.79
N THR A 126 13.96 -13.34 -2.53
CA THR A 126 13.49 -12.06 -1.98
C THR A 126 14.10 -10.87 -2.73
N LEU A 127 15.43 -10.85 -2.88
CA LEU A 127 16.15 -9.79 -3.58
C LEU A 127 15.77 -9.69 -5.06
N ARG A 128 15.59 -10.84 -5.71
CA ARG A 128 15.11 -10.90 -7.09
C ARG A 128 13.74 -10.27 -7.22
N HIS A 129 12.81 -10.61 -6.33
CA HIS A 129 11.47 -10.06 -6.34
C HIS A 129 11.47 -8.54 -6.15
N GLU A 130 12.21 -8.04 -5.15
CA GLU A 130 12.36 -6.60 -4.89
C GLU A 130 12.93 -5.85 -6.11
N MET A 131 14.00 -6.38 -6.70
CA MET A 131 14.62 -5.80 -7.90
C MET A 131 13.64 -5.73 -9.06
N LEU A 132 12.96 -6.84 -9.37
CA LEU A 132 12.02 -6.90 -10.49
C LEU A 132 10.85 -5.93 -10.30
N GLN A 133 10.33 -5.79 -9.08
CA GLN A 133 9.29 -4.81 -8.79
C GLN A 133 9.76 -3.37 -9.03
N MET A 134 10.99 -3.03 -8.63
CA MET A 134 11.54 -1.69 -8.85
C MET A 134 11.76 -1.41 -10.33
N VAL A 135 12.39 -2.34 -11.06
CA VAL A 135 12.58 -2.20 -12.51
C VAL A 135 11.24 -2.09 -13.23
N ALA A 136 10.24 -2.89 -12.86
CA ALA A 136 8.97 -2.92 -13.59
C ALA A 136 8.17 -1.61 -13.49
N ARG A 137 8.32 -0.84 -12.40
CA ARG A 137 7.76 0.53 -12.29
C ARG A 137 8.35 1.50 -13.30
N ARG A 138 9.56 1.21 -13.80
CA ARG A 138 10.33 2.05 -14.71
C ARG A 138 10.25 1.57 -16.15
N ASP A 139 10.48 0.28 -16.35
CA ASP A 139 10.45 -0.42 -17.63
C ASP A 139 10.07 -1.89 -17.41
N ALA A 140 8.79 -2.20 -17.65
CA ALA A 140 8.25 -3.55 -17.48
C ALA A 140 8.87 -4.57 -18.44
N ARG A 141 9.35 -4.13 -19.63
CA ARG A 141 10.01 -5.02 -20.59
C ARG A 141 11.40 -5.38 -20.09
N LEU A 142 12.16 -4.41 -19.60
CA LEU A 142 13.45 -4.67 -18.96
C LEU A 142 13.29 -5.61 -17.76
N ALA A 143 12.26 -5.42 -16.94
CA ALA A 143 11.98 -6.31 -15.82
C ALA A 143 11.72 -7.74 -16.28
N LEU A 144 10.96 -7.95 -17.37
CA LEU A 144 10.72 -9.28 -17.94
C LEU A 144 12.01 -9.92 -18.47
N GLU A 145 12.86 -9.14 -19.15
CA GLU A 145 14.17 -9.60 -19.62
C GLU A 145 15.07 -10.00 -18.44
N MET A 146 15.08 -9.19 -17.37
CA MET A 146 15.84 -9.47 -16.15
C MET A 146 15.30 -10.67 -15.38
N LEU A 147 13.98 -10.87 -15.33
CA LEU A 147 13.38 -12.08 -14.76
C LEU A 147 14.00 -13.29 -15.46
N ARG A 148 13.97 -13.34 -16.79
CA ARG A 148 14.52 -14.46 -17.55
C ARG A 148 16.03 -14.62 -17.36
N ALA A 149 16.79 -13.52 -17.31
CA ALA A 149 18.25 -13.53 -17.14
C ALA A 149 18.73 -13.92 -15.74
N THR A 150 17.86 -13.85 -14.72
CA THR A 150 18.18 -14.16 -13.32
C THR A 150 17.48 -15.43 -12.83
N ARG A 151 17.02 -16.26 -13.77
CA ARG A 151 16.35 -17.53 -13.46
C ARG A 151 17.26 -18.38 -12.58
N GLN A 152 16.73 -18.72 -11.41
CA GLN A 152 17.43 -19.53 -10.43
C GLN A 152 17.41 -21.01 -10.87
N PRO A 153 18.45 -21.78 -10.58
CA PRO A 153 18.44 -23.22 -10.81
C PRO A 153 17.31 -23.87 -9.97
N GLU A 154 16.69 -24.91 -10.52
CA GLU A 154 15.67 -25.69 -9.81
C GLU A 154 16.30 -26.33 -8.57
N SER A 155 16.03 -25.76 -7.40
CA SER A 155 16.42 -26.38 -6.14
C SER A 155 15.54 -27.60 -5.90
N GLN A 156 16.13 -28.80 -5.96
CA GLN A 156 15.49 -30.06 -5.59
C GLN A 156 15.07 -30.08 -4.09
N ALA A 157 15.56 -29.13 -3.29
CA ALA A 157 15.40 -29.04 -1.84
C ALA A 157 14.12 -28.35 -1.36
N ALA A 158 13.43 -27.63 -2.24
CA ALA A 158 12.25 -26.85 -1.85
C ALA A 158 11.01 -27.76 -1.75
N SER A 159 11.02 -28.71 -0.82
CA SER A 159 9.94 -29.67 -0.51
C SER A 159 8.67 -29.02 0.07
N GLY A 160 8.31 -27.83 -0.42
CA GLY A 160 7.10 -27.08 -0.05
C GLY A 160 6.85 -25.82 -0.88
N HIS A 161 7.84 -25.30 -1.61
CA HIS A 161 7.67 -24.13 -2.49
C HIS A 161 7.81 -24.61 -3.93
N ARG A 162 6.72 -24.64 -4.71
CA ARG A 162 6.74 -25.03 -6.13
C ARG A 162 7.44 -23.93 -6.95
N PRO A 163 8.74 -24.03 -7.28
CA PRO A 163 9.50 -22.90 -7.81
C PRO A 163 8.99 -22.46 -9.19
N HIS A 164 8.47 -23.42 -9.97
CA HIS A 164 7.83 -23.18 -11.27
C HIS A 164 6.57 -22.33 -11.18
N GLU A 165 5.76 -22.50 -10.12
CA GLU A 165 4.54 -21.72 -9.94
C GLU A 165 4.87 -20.26 -9.61
N ASN A 166 5.91 -20.03 -8.78
CA ASN A 166 6.38 -18.70 -8.44
C ASN A 166 6.98 -17.97 -9.65
N GLU A 167 7.81 -18.65 -10.44
CA GLU A 167 8.40 -18.07 -11.66
C GLU A 167 7.31 -17.69 -12.66
N ARG A 168 6.34 -18.58 -12.88
CA ARG A 168 5.19 -18.36 -13.75
C ARG A 168 4.34 -17.19 -13.28
N TYR A 169 4.07 -17.11 -11.97
CA TYR A 169 3.32 -16.00 -11.38
C TYR A 169 4.02 -14.66 -11.60
N MET A 170 5.34 -14.58 -11.37
CA MET A 170 6.11 -13.34 -11.61
C MET A 170 6.10 -12.94 -13.08
N GLU A 171 6.28 -13.90 -14.00
CA GLU A 171 6.25 -13.66 -15.43
C GLU A 171 4.89 -13.12 -15.89
N GLN A 172 3.78 -13.68 -15.40
CA GLN A 172 2.43 -13.22 -15.70
C GLN A 172 2.14 -11.82 -15.11
N SER A 173 2.56 -11.56 -13.87
CA SER A 173 2.43 -10.24 -13.24
C SER A 173 3.20 -9.16 -14.03
N LEU A 174 4.41 -9.48 -14.51
CA LEU A 174 5.16 -8.57 -15.38
C LEU A 174 4.51 -8.42 -16.75
N ALA A 175 3.98 -9.49 -17.35
CA ALA A 175 3.24 -9.42 -18.61
C ALA A 175 2.02 -8.47 -18.50
N ALA A 176 1.31 -8.49 -17.38
CA ALA A 176 0.21 -7.56 -17.13
C ALA A 176 0.68 -6.09 -17.09
N GLN A 177 1.88 -5.82 -16.58
CA GLN A 177 2.48 -4.47 -16.60
C GLN A 177 2.97 -4.09 -18.01
N VAL A 178 3.60 -5.03 -18.72
CA VAL A 178 4.04 -4.87 -20.11
C VAL A 178 2.87 -4.53 -21.03
N ALA A 179 1.67 -5.06 -20.78
CA ALA A 179 0.48 -4.77 -21.58
C ALA A 179 0.16 -3.27 -21.71
N ALA A 180 0.63 -2.42 -20.78
CA ALA A 180 0.46 -0.97 -20.87
C ALA A 180 1.24 -0.32 -22.03
N SER A 181 2.39 -0.90 -22.41
CA SER A 181 3.30 -0.38 -23.44
C SER A 181 3.45 -1.29 -24.65
N ASP A 182 3.37 -2.61 -24.47
CA ASP A 182 3.50 -3.63 -25.51
C ASP A 182 2.47 -4.77 -25.33
N PRO A 183 1.22 -4.55 -25.77
CA PRO A 183 0.16 -5.56 -25.66
C PRO A 183 0.46 -6.87 -26.40
N LYS A 184 1.25 -6.83 -27.48
CA LYS A 184 1.59 -8.02 -28.26
C LYS A 184 2.54 -8.94 -27.50
N LEU A 185 3.58 -8.36 -26.89
CA LEU A 185 4.49 -9.12 -26.03
C LEU A 185 3.75 -9.68 -24.81
N ALA A 186 2.88 -8.90 -24.19
CA ALA A 186 2.07 -9.36 -23.06
C ALA A 186 1.15 -10.54 -23.43
N LEU A 187 0.50 -10.50 -24.61
CA LEU A 187 -0.28 -11.62 -25.13
C LEU A 187 0.59 -12.86 -25.34
N GLN A 188 1.74 -12.72 -26.00
CA GLN A 188 2.65 -13.84 -26.27
C GLN A 188 3.08 -14.53 -24.97
N VAL A 189 3.47 -13.76 -23.96
CA VAL A 189 3.87 -14.29 -22.65
C VAL A 189 2.71 -15.00 -21.95
N ALA A 190 1.50 -14.43 -22.02
CA ALA A 190 0.31 -15.04 -21.44
C ALA A 190 -0.06 -16.37 -22.13
N GLU A 191 0.03 -16.45 -23.45
CA GLU A 191 -0.23 -17.68 -24.21
C GLU A 191 0.82 -18.76 -23.94
N GLU A 192 2.11 -18.39 -23.91
CA GLU A 192 3.19 -19.30 -23.51
C GLU A 192 2.93 -19.84 -22.11
N SER A 193 2.54 -18.97 -21.18
CA SER A 193 2.26 -19.39 -19.82
C SER A 193 1.00 -20.25 -19.71
N LEU A 194 -0.05 -19.97 -20.49
CA LEU A 194 -1.28 -20.74 -20.51
C LEU A 194 -1.06 -22.18 -21.02
N SER A 195 -0.10 -22.36 -21.94
CA SER A 195 0.32 -23.70 -22.39
C SER A 195 0.84 -24.58 -21.24
N LYS A 196 1.35 -23.96 -20.17
CA LYS A 196 1.87 -24.61 -18.96
C LYS A 196 0.79 -24.81 -17.87
N GLY A 197 -0.43 -24.31 -18.08
CA GLY A 197 -1.56 -24.46 -17.15
C GLY A 197 -2.35 -23.16 -16.91
N LEU A 198 -3.51 -23.30 -16.27
CA LEU A 198 -4.34 -22.17 -15.84
C LEU A 198 -3.73 -21.51 -14.59
N SER A 199 -3.96 -20.21 -14.43
CA SER A 199 -3.65 -19.45 -13.21
C SER A 199 -4.53 -18.21 -13.13
N LEU A 200 -4.70 -17.66 -11.92
CA LEU A 200 -5.49 -16.44 -11.71
C LEU A 200 -4.83 -15.19 -12.31
N GLU A 201 -3.50 -15.14 -12.37
CA GLU A 201 -2.78 -13.99 -12.92
C GLU A 201 -3.01 -13.78 -14.42
N LEU A 202 -3.37 -14.81 -15.17
CA LEU A 202 -3.79 -14.65 -16.57
C LEU A 202 -5.01 -13.74 -16.71
N ILE A 203 -5.88 -13.68 -15.70
CA ILE A 203 -7.04 -12.77 -15.66
C ILE A 203 -6.58 -11.32 -15.50
N ASN A 204 -5.51 -11.08 -14.75
CA ASN A 204 -4.92 -9.75 -14.60
C ASN A 204 -4.30 -9.29 -15.93
N VAL A 205 -3.58 -10.16 -16.63
CA VAL A 205 -3.07 -9.86 -17.98
C VAL A 205 -4.21 -9.57 -18.94
N PHE A 206 -5.26 -10.40 -18.95
CA PHE A 206 -6.47 -10.16 -19.76
C PHE A 206 -7.10 -8.80 -19.46
N SER A 207 -7.26 -8.44 -18.18
CA SER A 207 -7.86 -7.17 -17.79
C SER A 207 -7.03 -5.98 -18.27
N ARG A 208 -5.70 -6.06 -18.19
CA ARG A 208 -4.79 -5.02 -18.69
C ARG A 208 -4.78 -4.92 -20.20
N LEU A 209 -4.78 -6.05 -20.90
CA LEU A 209 -4.95 -6.08 -22.35
C LEU A 209 -6.30 -5.49 -22.72
N GLN A 210 -7.37 -5.78 -21.99
CA GLN A 210 -8.69 -5.24 -22.30
C GLN A 210 -8.72 -3.71 -22.24
N GLU A 211 -7.98 -3.09 -21.31
CA GLU A 211 -7.82 -1.64 -21.22
C GLU A 211 -7.02 -1.03 -22.38
N LYS A 212 -6.11 -1.80 -23.01
CA LYS A 212 -5.05 -1.28 -23.90
C LYS A 212 -5.18 -1.73 -25.36
N ASP A 213 -5.54 -2.99 -25.58
CA ASP A 213 -5.69 -3.66 -26.87
C ASP A 213 -6.81 -4.71 -26.79
N SER A 214 -7.98 -4.33 -27.31
CA SER A 214 -9.18 -5.17 -27.31
C SER A 214 -9.04 -6.45 -28.13
N GLU A 215 -8.22 -6.44 -29.20
CA GLU A 215 -8.03 -7.62 -30.05
C GLU A 215 -7.15 -8.65 -29.34
N ALA A 216 -6.04 -8.20 -28.73
CA ALA A 216 -5.19 -9.05 -27.92
C ALA A 216 -5.96 -9.63 -26.72
N ALA A 217 -6.80 -8.84 -26.06
CA ALA A 217 -7.66 -9.30 -24.97
C ALA A 217 -8.66 -10.37 -25.43
N ALA A 218 -9.29 -10.20 -26.60
CA ALA A 218 -10.25 -11.18 -27.14
C ALA A 218 -9.56 -12.51 -27.50
N LYS A 219 -8.34 -12.45 -28.06
CA LYS A 219 -7.52 -13.64 -28.33
C LYS A 219 -7.17 -14.37 -27.03
N LEU A 220 -6.66 -13.66 -26.03
CA LEU A 220 -6.31 -14.26 -24.74
C LEU A 220 -7.55 -14.87 -24.05
N LEU A 221 -8.68 -14.17 -24.06
CA LEU A 221 -9.94 -14.68 -23.50
C LEU A 221 -10.35 -16.01 -24.15
N THR A 222 -10.29 -16.08 -25.48
CA THR A 222 -10.61 -17.29 -26.25
C THR A 222 -9.70 -18.44 -25.84
N SER A 223 -8.39 -18.19 -25.74
CA SER A 223 -7.41 -19.18 -25.30
C SER A 223 -7.67 -19.66 -23.87
N ILE A 224 -7.91 -18.76 -22.91
CA ILE A 224 -8.21 -19.10 -21.51
C ILE A 224 -9.49 -19.95 -21.42
N VAL A 225 -10.57 -19.54 -22.10
CA VAL A 225 -11.84 -20.28 -22.11
C VAL A 225 -11.69 -21.66 -22.75
N GLY A 226 -10.94 -21.75 -23.85
CA GLY A 226 -10.60 -23.03 -24.49
C GLY A 226 -9.90 -23.98 -23.51
N LYS A 227 -8.91 -23.46 -22.76
CA LYS A 227 -8.21 -24.24 -21.75
C LYS A 227 -9.13 -24.66 -20.59
N ILE A 228 -9.96 -23.75 -20.06
CA ILE A 228 -10.97 -24.06 -19.02
C ILE A 228 -11.89 -25.21 -19.45
N ARG A 229 -12.37 -25.19 -20.70
CA ARG A 229 -13.27 -26.23 -21.25
C ARG A 229 -12.60 -27.61 -21.37
N SER A 230 -11.27 -27.64 -21.46
CA SER A 230 -10.50 -28.89 -21.48
C SER A 230 -10.30 -29.52 -20.08
N GLU A 231 -10.63 -28.78 -19.02
CA GLU A 231 -10.43 -29.19 -17.62
C GLU A 231 -11.74 -29.64 -16.96
N ASN A 232 -11.67 -30.53 -15.97
CA ASN A 232 -12.83 -30.90 -15.17
C ASN A 232 -12.99 -29.96 -13.96
N LEU A 233 -13.88 -28.98 -14.06
CA LEU A 233 -14.09 -27.97 -13.01
C LEU A 233 -14.65 -28.53 -11.69
N SER A 234 -15.23 -29.73 -11.69
CA SER A 234 -15.75 -30.35 -10.47
C SER A 234 -14.64 -30.92 -9.57
N THR A 235 -13.48 -31.22 -10.15
CA THR A 235 -12.33 -31.83 -9.46
C THR A 235 -11.06 -30.97 -9.52
N ASN A 236 -10.92 -30.11 -10.53
CA ASN A 236 -9.81 -29.16 -10.68
C ASN A 236 -10.19 -27.80 -10.07
N HIS A 237 -9.82 -27.60 -8.80
CA HIS A 237 -10.14 -26.38 -8.05
C HIS A 237 -9.49 -25.12 -8.63
N GLU A 238 -8.27 -25.22 -9.18
CA GLU A 238 -7.60 -24.09 -9.80
C GLU A 238 -8.34 -23.64 -11.06
N ALA A 239 -8.70 -24.58 -11.94
CA ALA A 239 -9.47 -24.28 -13.14
C ALA A 239 -10.84 -23.67 -12.79
N ALA A 240 -11.50 -24.20 -11.76
CA ALA A 240 -12.80 -23.71 -11.32
C ALA A 240 -12.73 -22.29 -10.71
N ASN A 241 -11.68 -22.02 -9.92
CA ASN A 241 -11.40 -20.67 -9.40
C ASN A 241 -11.10 -19.68 -10.54
N VAL A 242 -10.31 -20.08 -11.54
CA VAL A 242 -10.01 -19.23 -12.70
C VAL A 242 -11.28 -18.95 -13.51
N ALA A 243 -12.11 -19.96 -13.76
CA ALA A 243 -13.37 -19.80 -14.47
C ALA A 243 -14.32 -18.83 -13.74
N PHE A 244 -14.45 -18.96 -12.42
CA PHE A 244 -15.27 -18.07 -11.60
C PHE A 244 -14.76 -16.62 -11.62
N ASN A 245 -13.47 -16.40 -11.38
CA ASN A 245 -12.90 -15.05 -11.36
C ASN A 245 -12.95 -14.38 -12.74
N LEU A 246 -12.78 -15.16 -13.82
CA LEU A 246 -12.93 -14.69 -15.19
C LEU A 246 -14.39 -14.29 -15.47
N LEU A 247 -15.37 -15.11 -15.07
CA LEU A 247 -16.79 -14.76 -15.18
C LEU A 247 -17.12 -13.47 -14.42
N GLN A 248 -16.56 -13.30 -13.24
CA GLN A 248 -16.78 -12.10 -12.45
C GLN A 248 -16.14 -10.87 -13.10
N SER A 249 -14.94 -10.97 -13.68
CA SER A 249 -14.27 -9.85 -14.34
C SER A 249 -15.03 -9.41 -15.60
N ILE A 250 -15.50 -10.35 -16.42
CA ILE A 250 -16.25 -10.03 -17.64
C ILE A 250 -17.69 -9.57 -17.34
N SER A 251 -18.32 -10.05 -16.26
CA SER A 251 -19.71 -9.71 -15.92
C SER A 251 -19.86 -8.38 -15.16
N ARG A 252 -18.77 -7.83 -14.62
CA ARG A 252 -18.75 -6.54 -13.91
C ARG A 252 -18.64 -5.33 -14.85
N GLN A 253 -18.58 -5.53 -16.16
CA GLN A 253 -18.56 -4.43 -17.11
C GLN A 253 -19.88 -3.64 -17.06
N PRO A 254 -19.84 -2.30 -16.93
CA PRO A 254 -21.05 -1.49 -17.02
C PRO A 254 -21.66 -1.67 -18.41
N ALA A 255 -22.99 -1.80 -18.46
CA ALA A 255 -23.72 -1.80 -19.73
C ALA A 255 -23.36 -0.52 -20.51
N PRO A 256 -23.25 -0.58 -21.86
CA PRO A 256 -22.84 0.56 -22.69
C PRO A 256 -23.70 1.83 -22.57
N ASN A 257 -24.82 1.77 -21.82
CA ASN A 257 -25.77 2.87 -21.59
C ASN A 257 -25.93 3.29 -20.11
N SER A 258 -24.97 3.02 -19.23
CA SER A 258 -25.00 3.63 -17.89
C SER A 258 -24.53 5.09 -17.98
N PRO A 259 -25.27 6.09 -17.48
CA PRO A 259 -24.82 7.48 -17.51
C PRO A 259 -23.53 7.60 -16.68
N SER A 260 -22.40 7.81 -17.36
CA SER A 260 -21.11 8.07 -16.75
C SER A 260 -21.20 9.29 -15.84
N ALA A 261 -20.67 9.21 -14.62
CA ALA A 261 -20.43 10.39 -13.82
C ALA A 261 -19.50 11.36 -14.59
N PRO A 262 -19.65 12.69 -14.49
CA PRO A 262 -19.13 13.63 -15.49
C PRO A 262 -17.60 13.79 -15.61
N ASN A 263 -16.77 12.92 -15.01
CA ASN A 263 -15.32 13.08 -14.95
C ASN A 263 -14.51 11.77 -15.06
N GLN A 264 -15.03 10.74 -15.73
CA GLN A 264 -14.23 9.54 -16.07
C GLN A 264 -14.01 9.43 -17.58
N PRO A 265 -12.77 9.23 -18.04
CA PRO A 265 -12.50 8.97 -19.46
C PRO A 265 -13.23 7.70 -19.89
N ALA A 266 -13.89 7.77 -21.05
CA ALA A 266 -14.64 6.65 -21.62
C ALA A 266 -13.73 5.43 -21.78
N VAL A 267 -13.95 4.40 -20.96
CA VAL A 267 -13.30 3.09 -21.12
C VAL A 267 -13.81 2.52 -22.44
N LYS A 268 -12.90 2.25 -23.40
CA LYS A 268 -13.24 1.50 -24.61
C LYS A 268 -13.72 0.11 -24.17
N THR A 269 -15.03 -0.10 -24.12
CA THR A 269 -15.60 -1.41 -23.80
C THR A 269 -15.34 -2.35 -24.97
N THR A 270 -14.44 -3.31 -24.78
CA THR A 270 -14.30 -4.46 -25.68
C THR A 270 -15.65 -5.19 -25.73
N THR A 271 -16.24 -5.32 -26.90
CA THR A 271 -17.41 -6.19 -27.11
C THR A 271 -16.95 -7.63 -26.97
N ILE A 272 -16.95 -8.15 -25.74
CA ILE A 272 -16.80 -9.59 -25.50
C ILE A 272 -17.99 -10.29 -26.13
N ASP A 273 -17.73 -11.34 -26.91
CA ASP A 273 -18.80 -12.16 -27.48
C ASP A 273 -19.69 -12.71 -26.35
N GLN A 274 -20.97 -12.33 -26.37
CA GLN A 274 -21.94 -12.76 -25.36
C GLN A 274 -22.08 -14.28 -25.34
N GLN A 275 -21.80 -14.97 -26.45
CA GLN A 275 -21.83 -16.42 -26.50
C GLN A 275 -20.75 -17.03 -25.60
N ILE A 276 -19.55 -16.46 -25.56
CA ILE A 276 -18.46 -16.90 -24.67
C ILE A 276 -18.89 -16.79 -23.19
N ILE A 277 -19.57 -15.69 -22.83
CA ILE A 277 -20.07 -15.47 -21.46
C ILE A 277 -21.13 -16.50 -21.09
N ARG A 278 -22.10 -16.74 -21.99
CA ARG A 278 -23.18 -17.72 -21.76
C ARG A 278 -22.61 -19.13 -21.61
N ASP A 279 -21.73 -19.54 -22.51
CA ASP A 279 -21.14 -20.88 -22.49
C ASP A 279 -20.30 -21.10 -21.22
N LEU A 280 -19.47 -20.11 -20.82
CA LEU A 280 -18.66 -20.21 -19.62
C LEU A 280 -19.54 -20.24 -18.36
N MET A 281 -20.60 -19.42 -18.32
CA MET A 281 -21.56 -19.41 -17.22
C MET A 281 -22.27 -20.77 -17.08
N ASP A 282 -22.71 -21.35 -18.20
CA ASP A 282 -23.34 -22.68 -18.20
C ASP A 282 -22.37 -23.75 -17.70
N THR A 283 -21.11 -23.72 -18.17
CA THR A 283 -20.06 -24.66 -17.75
C THR A 283 -19.81 -24.62 -16.24
N VAL A 284 -19.66 -23.41 -15.67
CA VAL A 284 -19.42 -23.24 -14.22
C VAL A 284 -20.67 -23.62 -13.40
N ALA A 285 -21.87 -23.27 -13.87
CA ALA A 285 -23.12 -23.64 -13.20
C ALA A 285 -23.32 -25.16 -13.17
N VAL A 286 -23.03 -25.88 -14.27
CA VAL A 286 -23.08 -27.34 -14.32
C VAL A 286 -22.05 -27.95 -13.37
N ALA A 287 -20.82 -27.43 -13.34
CA ALA A 287 -19.79 -27.91 -12.43
C ALA A 287 -20.19 -27.76 -10.95
N ALA A 288 -20.79 -26.63 -10.54
CA ALA A 288 -21.27 -26.42 -9.18
C ALA A 288 -22.45 -27.33 -8.81
N LEU A 289 -23.36 -27.58 -9.76
CA LEU A 289 -24.46 -28.54 -9.58
C LEU A 289 -23.95 -29.97 -9.40
N ASN A 290 -22.82 -30.32 -10.00
CA ASN A 290 -22.19 -31.63 -9.88
C ASN A 290 -21.12 -31.70 -8.76
N ALA A 291 -20.80 -30.57 -8.11
CA ALA A 291 -19.81 -30.54 -7.04
C ALA A 291 -20.22 -31.44 -5.85
N PRO A 292 -19.28 -32.19 -5.25
CA PRO A 292 -19.58 -33.14 -4.19
C PRO A 292 -19.99 -32.41 -2.89
N PRO A 293 -20.80 -33.06 -2.01
CA PRO A 293 -21.33 -32.42 -0.80
C PRO A 293 -20.25 -31.92 0.18
N ASN A 294 -19.10 -32.57 0.19
CA ASN A 294 -17.95 -32.24 1.04
C ASN A 294 -17.08 -31.10 0.47
N ASN A 295 -17.42 -30.55 -0.71
CA ASN A 295 -16.70 -29.43 -1.30
C ASN A 295 -17.67 -28.41 -1.96
N PRO A 296 -18.43 -27.66 -1.15
CA PRO A 296 -19.42 -26.70 -1.64
C PRO A 296 -18.83 -25.39 -2.17
N HIS A 297 -17.50 -25.27 -2.28
CA HIS A 297 -16.79 -24.03 -2.58
C HIS A 297 -17.34 -23.30 -3.82
N LEU A 298 -17.54 -24.02 -4.93
CA LEU A 298 -18.11 -23.45 -6.15
C LEU A 298 -19.57 -23.04 -6.00
N LEU A 299 -20.34 -23.75 -5.19
CA LEU A 299 -21.75 -23.43 -4.94
C LEU A 299 -21.88 -22.15 -4.11
N SER A 300 -21.04 -22.00 -3.09
CA SER A 300 -20.96 -20.77 -2.27
C SER A 300 -20.53 -19.57 -3.10
N MET A 301 -19.57 -19.75 -4.01
CA MET A 301 -19.13 -18.72 -4.95
C MET A 301 -20.28 -18.27 -5.88
N LEU A 302 -21.04 -19.20 -6.43
CA LEU A 302 -22.15 -18.90 -7.34
C LEU A 302 -23.39 -18.32 -6.65
N GLN A 303 -23.57 -18.51 -5.34
CA GLN A 303 -24.68 -17.91 -4.58
C GLN A 303 -24.70 -16.38 -4.73
N GLY A 304 -23.52 -15.74 -4.73
CA GLY A 304 -23.38 -14.31 -4.96
C GLY A 304 -23.59 -13.86 -6.42
N MET A 305 -23.70 -14.80 -7.36
CA MET A 305 -23.81 -14.54 -8.80
C MET A 305 -25.17 -14.93 -9.41
N ILE A 306 -26.17 -15.26 -8.59
CA ILE A 306 -27.52 -15.63 -9.07
C ILE A 306 -28.12 -14.61 -10.06
N PRO A 307 -28.04 -13.29 -9.86
CA PRO A 307 -28.55 -12.31 -10.83
C PRO A 307 -27.87 -12.41 -12.20
N GLN A 308 -26.57 -12.65 -12.23
CA GLN A 308 -25.80 -12.82 -13.47
C GLN A 308 -26.13 -14.16 -14.14
N ILE A 309 -26.31 -15.22 -13.36
CA ILE A 309 -26.74 -16.53 -13.87
C ILE A 309 -28.15 -16.42 -14.47
N GLU A 310 -29.06 -15.67 -13.87
CA GLU A 310 -30.40 -15.43 -14.44
C GLU A 310 -30.34 -14.74 -15.82
N LYS A 311 -29.38 -13.84 -16.02
CA LYS A 311 -29.17 -13.14 -17.30
C LYS A 311 -28.55 -14.02 -18.38
N TYR A 312 -27.58 -14.88 -18.04
CA TYR A 312 -26.77 -15.59 -19.03
C TYR A 312 -27.01 -17.10 -19.10
N ALA A 313 -27.60 -17.70 -18.06
CA ALA A 313 -27.88 -19.14 -17.92
C ALA A 313 -29.15 -19.40 -17.07
N SER A 314 -30.26 -18.72 -17.41
CA SER A 314 -31.53 -18.74 -16.64
C SER A 314 -32.04 -20.14 -16.30
N ALA A 315 -31.84 -21.10 -17.21
CA ALA A 315 -32.24 -22.51 -17.04
C ALA A 315 -31.58 -23.19 -15.82
N ARG A 316 -30.45 -22.69 -15.30
CA ARG A 316 -29.71 -23.27 -14.18
C ARG A 316 -30.17 -22.73 -12.81
N VAL A 317 -30.86 -21.60 -12.76
CA VAL A 317 -31.24 -20.90 -11.51
C VAL A 317 -32.07 -21.78 -10.55
N PRO A 318 -33.12 -22.50 -11.00
CA PRO A 318 -33.95 -23.29 -10.08
C PRO A 318 -33.16 -24.40 -9.36
N SER A 319 -32.29 -25.09 -10.09
CA SER A 319 -31.47 -26.18 -9.55
C SER A 319 -30.41 -25.66 -8.56
N LEU A 320 -29.79 -24.51 -8.85
CA LEU A 320 -28.80 -23.91 -7.95
C LEU A 320 -29.42 -23.45 -6.63
N ARG A 321 -30.58 -22.77 -6.68
CA ARG A 321 -31.29 -22.32 -5.49
C ARG A 321 -31.67 -23.49 -4.57
N ARG A 322 -32.12 -24.61 -5.15
CA ARG A 322 -32.46 -25.82 -4.40
C ARG A 322 -31.24 -26.37 -3.65
N LYS A 323 -30.10 -26.50 -4.33
CA LYS A 323 -28.87 -27.05 -3.75
C LYS A 323 -28.30 -26.16 -2.64
N ILE A 324 -28.37 -24.83 -2.77
CA ILE A 324 -27.96 -23.88 -1.71
C ILE A 324 -28.84 -24.02 -0.46
N ALA A 325 -30.15 -24.15 -0.64
CA ALA A 325 -31.09 -24.31 0.47
C ALA A 325 -30.90 -25.65 1.23
N GLU A 326 -30.40 -26.69 0.58
CA GLU A 326 -30.02 -27.96 1.21
C GLU A 326 -28.76 -27.82 2.06
N MET A 327 -27.78 -27.02 1.62
CA MET A 327 -26.54 -26.77 2.36
C MET A 327 -26.77 -26.02 3.68
N HIS A 328 -27.55 -24.93 3.66
CA HIS A 328 -27.77 -24.10 4.87
C HIS A 328 -28.53 -24.83 5.99
N ARG A 329 -29.31 -25.86 5.66
CA ARG A 329 -30.02 -26.68 6.66
C ARG A 329 -29.08 -27.54 7.52
N GLY A 330 -27.80 -27.64 7.18
CA GLY A 330 -26.79 -28.45 7.89
C GLY A 330 -25.74 -27.69 8.71
N GLN A 331 -25.91 -26.40 9.02
CA GLN A 331 -24.92 -25.58 9.77
C GLN A 331 -25.16 -25.54 11.30
N ASP A 332 -24.07 -25.56 12.09
CA ASP A 332 -24.07 -25.57 13.57
C ASP A 332 -24.55 -24.25 14.22
N GLU A 333 -25.19 -24.37 15.40
CA GLU A 333 -25.81 -23.29 16.19
C GLU A 333 -24.88 -22.11 16.58
N PRO A 334 -23.60 -22.32 16.98
CA PRO A 334 -22.73 -21.21 17.42
C PRO A 334 -22.42 -20.18 16.32
N ASN A 335 -22.29 -20.63 15.07
CA ASN A 335 -22.05 -19.74 13.93
C ASN A 335 -23.27 -18.88 13.60
N ARG A 336 -24.48 -19.36 13.89
CA ARG A 336 -25.72 -18.62 13.68
C ARG A 336 -25.83 -17.44 14.65
N GLN A 337 -25.58 -17.67 15.94
CA GLN A 337 -25.65 -16.65 16.99
C GLN A 337 -24.65 -15.50 16.76
N TRP A 338 -23.44 -15.80 16.30
CA TRP A 338 -22.44 -14.78 15.97
C TRP A 338 -22.87 -13.91 14.78
N ASN A 339 -23.46 -14.52 13.74
CA ASN A 339 -23.96 -13.79 12.58
C ASN A 339 -25.14 -12.88 12.94
N GLU A 340 -26.03 -13.31 13.83
CA GLU A 340 -27.14 -12.51 14.34
C GLU A 340 -26.65 -11.32 15.18
N PHE A 341 -25.68 -11.54 16.07
CA PHE A 341 -25.08 -10.45 16.86
C PHE A 341 -24.38 -9.41 15.97
N ASN A 342 -23.65 -9.84 14.95
CA ASN A 342 -23.01 -8.92 14.00
C ASN A 342 -24.04 -8.06 13.24
N SER A 343 -25.18 -8.64 12.85
CA SER A 343 -26.29 -7.90 12.25
C SER A 343 -26.86 -6.86 13.22
N LEU A 344 -26.99 -7.22 14.51
CA LEU A 344 -27.49 -6.33 15.56
C LEU A 344 -26.54 -5.17 15.86
N ILE A 345 -25.22 -5.39 15.86
CA ILE A 345 -24.24 -4.30 16.01
C ILE A 345 -24.38 -3.27 14.89
N GLN A 346 -24.52 -3.75 13.65
CA GLN A 346 -24.62 -2.88 12.48
C GLN A 346 -25.94 -2.12 12.46
N ASN A 347 -27.07 -2.80 12.67
CA ASN A 347 -28.40 -2.25 12.39
C ASN A 347 -29.22 -1.89 13.64
N GLY A 348 -28.87 -2.42 14.81
CA GLY A 348 -29.63 -2.27 16.05
C GLY A 348 -29.32 -1.01 16.85
N THR A 349 -30.09 -0.78 17.91
CA THR A 349 -29.82 0.28 18.91
C THR A 349 -28.76 -0.15 19.91
N LEU A 350 -28.19 0.80 20.65
CA LEU A 350 -27.18 0.51 21.66
C LEU A 350 -27.77 -0.35 22.80
N GLU A 351 -29.01 -0.09 23.19
CA GLU A 351 -29.73 -0.83 24.23
C GLU A 351 -29.92 -2.29 23.83
N ALA A 352 -30.31 -2.55 22.58
CA ALA A 352 -30.47 -3.91 22.08
C ALA A 352 -29.14 -4.68 22.06
N VAL A 353 -28.04 -3.98 21.76
CA VAL A 353 -26.69 -4.56 21.81
C VAL A 353 -26.27 -4.86 23.25
N ILE A 354 -26.54 -3.97 24.20
CA ILE A 354 -26.28 -4.18 25.63
C ILE A 354 -27.10 -5.38 26.15
N GLU A 355 -28.38 -5.48 25.77
CA GLU A 355 -29.25 -6.60 26.14
C GLU A 355 -28.73 -7.93 25.57
N ALA A 356 -28.29 -7.94 24.31
CA ALA A 356 -27.68 -9.10 23.70
C ALA A 356 -26.35 -9.48 24.39
N ALA A 357 -25.54 -8.50 24.79
CA ALA A 357 -24.32 -8.72 25.57
C ALA A 357 -24.63 -9.36 26.93
N ALA A 358 -25.69 -8.93 27.62
CA ALA A 358 -26.10 -9.52 28.88
C ALA A 358 -26.52 -10.99 28.75
N LYS A 359 -27.15 -11.36 27.62
CA LYS A 359 -27.58 -12.74 27.32
C LYS A 359 -26.45 -13.63 26.78
N ALA A 360 -25.29 -13.07 26.46
CA ALA A 360 -24.18 -13.82 25.91
C ALA A 360 -23.56 -14.80 26.93
N PRO A 361 -22.99 -15.92 26.45
CA PRO A 361 -22.17 -16.82 27.28
C PRO A 361 -21.05 -16.07 28.01
N PRO A 362 -20.65 -16.49 29.23
CA PRO A 362 -19.64 -15.81 30.03
C PRO A 362 -18.33 -15.53 29.27
N GLU A 363 -17.92 -16.47 28.40
CA GLU A 363 -16.69 -16.39 27.61
C GLU A 363 -16.77 -15.30 26.53
N ALA A 364 -17.95 -15.03 25.97
CA ALA A 364 -18.17 -14.05 24.91
C ALA A 364 -18.65 -12.68 25.41
N ARG A 365 -19.18 -12.63 26.63
CA ARG A 365 -19.84 -11.46 27.23
C ARG A 365 -18.96 -10.21 27.24
N SER A 366 -17.70 -10.33 27.65
CA SER A 366 -16.75 -9.21 27.65
C SER A 366 -16.51 -8.65 26.25
N GLY A 367 -16.44 -9.52 25.23
CA GLY A 367 -16.30 -9.12 23.83
C GLY A 367 -17.55 -8.38 23.31
N PHE A 368 -18.74 -8.77 23.76
CA PHE A 368 -19.99 -8.13 23.35
C PHE A 368 -20.14 -6.75 24.00
N TYR A 369 -19.79 -6.61 25.29
CA TYR A 369 -19.74 -5.30 25.96
C TYR A 369 -18.68 -4.38 25.37
N GLN A 370 -17.56 -4.92 24.89
CA GLN A 370 -16.58 -4.14 24.15
C GLN A 370 -17.18 -3.54 22.86
N GLN A 371 -17.94 -4.33 22.09
CA GLN A 371 -18.63 -3.83 20.90
C GLN A 371 -19.71 -2.79 21.24
N ALA A 372 -20.42 -2.98 22.35
CA ALA A 372 -21.39 -2.00 22.86
C ALA A 372 -20.71 -0.65 23.19
N ALA A 373 -19.56 -0.68 23.89
CA ALA A 373 -18.80 0.52 24.21
C ALA A 373 -18.33 1.27 22.95
N TRP A 374 -17.90 0.56 21.91
CA TRP A 374 -17.53 1.19 20.62
C TRP A 374 -18.72 1.79 19.89
N LYS A 375 -19.89 1.13 19.94
CA LYS A 375 -21.12 1.70 19.38
C LYS A 375 -21.53 2.98 20.10
N ALA A 376 -21.44 3.01 21.43
CA ALA A 376 -21.69 4.22 22.24
C ALA A 376 -20.73 5.36 21.86
N LEU A 377 -19.44 5.04 21.69
CA LEU A 377 -18.44 6.02 21.24
C LEU A 377 -18.75 6.55 19.83
N GLY A 378 -19.14 5.68 18.90
CA GLY A 378 -19.59 6.06 17.55
C GLY A 378 -20.86 6.90 17.52
N GLN A 379 -21.71 6.78 18.54
CA GLN A 379 -22.90 7.62 18.77
C GLN A 379 -22.58 8.92 19.51
N ASN A 380 -21.29 9.25 19.69
CA ASN A 380 -20.81 10.45 20.37
C ASN A 380 -21.13 10.49 21.89
N ASP A 381 -21.29 9.33 22.53
CA ASP A 381 -21.45 9.21 23.99
C ASP A 381 -20.23 8.54 24.66
N PRO A 382 -19.15 9.31 24.92
CA PRO A 382 -17.99 8.79 25.61
C PRO A 382 -18.26 8.50 27.11
N GLY A 383 -19.32 9.05 27.70
CA GLY A 383 -19.67 8.83 29.10
C GLY A 383 -20.20 7.41 29.30
N GLN A 384 -21.18 7.04 28.48
CA GLN A 384 -21.75 5.69 28.49
C GLN A 384 -20.73 4.63 28.08
N ALA A 385 -19.88 4.92 27.09
CA ALA A 385 -18.79 4.02 26.71
C ALA A 385 -17.84 3.72 27.90
N ARG A 386 -17.47 4.74 28.70
CA ARG A 386 -16.64 4.55 29.90
C ARG A 386 -17.34 3.74 30.98
N GLN A 387 -18.63 3.97 31.20
CA GLN A 387 -19.41 3.22 32.18
C GLN A 387 -19.43 1.73 31.80
N LEU A 388 -19.80 1.41 30.56
CA LEU A 388 -19.80 0.02 30.06
C LEU A 388 -18.44 -0.66 30.24
N ILE A 389 -17.34 0.06 29.99
CA ILE A 389 -15.99 -0.46 30.18
C ILE A 389 -15.67 -0.71 31.65
N ASN A 390 -15.96 0.25 32.54
CA ASN A 390 -15.67 0.13 33.96
C ASN A 390 -16.48 -0.99 34.62
N ASP A 391 -17.74 -1.14 34.21
CA ASP A 391 -18.70 -2.06 34.83
C ASP A 391 -18.54 -3.51 34.34
N HIS A 392 -18.13 -3.71 33.09
CA HIS A 392 -18.19 -5.03 32.45
C HIS A 392 -16.86 -5.58 31.95
N ILE A 393 -15.80 -4.77 31.83
CA ILE A 393 -14.47 -5.26 31.45
C ILE A 393 -13.67 -5.50 32.73
N SER A 394 -13.42 -6.77 33.06
CA SER A 394 -12.76 -7.16 34.32
C SER A 394 -11.23 -7.04 34.27
N ASP A 395 -10.62 -7.33 33.12
CA ASP A 395 -9.18 -7.25 32.92
C ASP A 395 -8.70 -5.78 33.04
N PRO A 396 -7.82 -5.45 34.01
CA PRO A 396 -7.34 -4.09 34.21
C PRO A 396 -6.55 -3.54 33.02
N MET A 397 -5.74 -4.37 32.35
CA MET A 397 -4.96 -3.95 31.19
C MET A 397 -5.89 -3.61 30.03
N GLN A 398 -6.84 -4.50 29.71
CA GLN A 398 -7.84 -4.26 28.66
C GLN A 398 -8.69 -3.03 28.96
N ARG A 399 -9.17 -2.89 30.20
CA ARG A 399 -9.95 -1.72 30.64
C ARG A 399 -9.19 -0.42 30.43
N ASN A 400 -7.93 -0.37 30.88
CA ASN A 400 -7.10 0.83 30.74
C ASN A 400 -6.83 1.18 29.26
N GLN A 401 -6.57 0.17 28.41
CA GLN A 401 -6.38 0.38 26.97
C GLN A 401 -7.63 0.96 26.31
N MET A 402 -8.82 0.46 26.67
CA MET A 402 -10.08 0.96 26.13
C MET A 402 -10.41 2.37 26.61
N LEU A 403 -10.17 2.68 27.89
CA LEU A 403 -10.35 4.04 28.42
C LEU A 403 -9.41 5.03 27.73
N ALA A 404 -8.14 4.66 27.53
CA ALA A 404 -7.18 5.47 26.79
C ALA A 404 -7.61 5.69 25.32
N HIS A 405 -8.28 4.73 24.69
CA HIS A 405 -8.87 4.93 23.36
C HIS A 405 -9.99 5.98 23.38
N ILE A 406 -10.87 5.95 24.39
CA ILE A 406 -11.92 6.97 24.54
C ILE A 406 -11.32 8.36 24.77
N ASP A 407 -10.31 8.49 25.63
CA ASP A 407 -9.62 9.76 25.88
C ASP A 407 -8.98 10.31 24.59
N ARG A 408 -8.33 9.45 23.79
CA ARG A 408 -7.76 9.83 22.48
C ARG A 408 -8.82 10.31 21.50
N ASP A 409 -9.90 9.55 21.32
CA ASP A 409 -10.97 9.89 20.39
C ASP A 409 -11.71 11.17 20.81
N ALA A 410 -11.89 11.38 22.11
CA ALA A 410 -12.43 12.63 22.63
C ALA A 410 -11.48 13.80 22.36
N ALA A 411 -10.18 13.65 22.64
CA ALA A 411 -9.20 14.70 22.41
C ALA A 411 -9.11 15.10 20.92
N TRP A 412 -9.17 14.12 20.01
CA TRP A 412 -9.22 14.38 18.56
C TRP A 412 -10.49 15.11 18.12
N ARG A 413 -11.64 14.77 18.71
CA ARG A 413 -12.90 15.47 18.42
C ARG A 413 -12.88 16.91 18.90
N GLU A 414 -12.45 17.16 20.14
CA GLU A 414 -12.32 18.52 20.67
C GLU A 414 -11.36 19.36 19.80
N LEU A 415 -10.23 18.78 19.40
CA LEU A 415 -9.29 19.45 18.49
C LEU A 415 -9.92 19.78 17.14
N ASN A 416 -10.68 18.86 16.54
CA ASN A 416 -11.38 19.11 15.28
C ASN A 416 -12.44 20.21 15.39
N GLN A 417 -12.97 20.44 16.59
CA GLN A 417 -13.87 21.54 16.91
C GLN A 417 -13.14 22.84 17.29
N GLY A 418 -11.80 22.87 17.26
CA GLY A 418 -11.00 24.04 17.63
C GLY A 418 -10.81 24.22 19.15
N LYS A 419 -11.25 23.27 19.97
CA LYS A 419 -11.21 23.30 21.43
C LYS A 419 -9.93 22.68 21.96
N LEU A 420 -8.84 23.44 21.86
CA LEU A 420 -7.51 22.93 22.17
C LEU A 420 -7.29 22.69 23.67
N ALA A 421 -7.83 23.56 24.54
CA ALA A 421 -7.61 23.45 25.98
C ALA A 421 -8.23 22.15 26.51
N GLU A 422 -9.42 21.82 26.03
CA GLU A 422 -10.16 20.60 26.33
C GLU A 422 -9.44 19.36 25.80
N ALA A 423 -8.94 19.42 24.56
CA ALA A 423 -8.11 18.36 24.00
C ALA A 423 -6.86 18.10 24.85
N ARG A 424 -6.16 19.16 25.29
CA ARG A 424 -4.98 19.05 26.16
C ARG A 424 -5.31 18.44 27.53
N GLN A 425 -6.43 18.83 28.13
CA GLN A 425 -6.88 18.26 29.41
C GLN A 425 -7.16 16.76 29.29
N LEU A 426 -7.74 16.31 28.17
CA LEU A 426 -7.98 14.89 27.90
C LEU A 426 -6.66 14.13 27.70
N LEU A 427 -5.70 14.70 26.95
CA LEU A 427 -4.37 14.10 26.79
C LEU A 427 -3.60 13.99 28.10
N ALA A 428 -3.77 14.93 29.04
CA ALA A 428 -3.13 14.87 30.34
C ALA A 428 -3.61 13.70 31.23
N ARG A 429 -4.74 13.06 30.89
CA ARG A 429 -5.25 11.86 31.58
C ARG A 429 -4.58 10.57 31.12
N LEU A 430 -3.84 10.61 30.01
CA LEU A 430 -3.12 9.45 29.51
C LEU A 430 -1.98 9.10 30.48
N ARG A 431 -1.83 7.80 30.76
CA ARG A 431 -0.82 7.33 31.71
C ARG A 431 0.58 7.29 31.13
N SER A 432 0.72 7.10 29.81
CA SER A 432 2.03 7.05 29.15
C SER A 432 2.45 8.44 28.70
N THR A 433 3.61 8.87 29.19
CA THR A 433 4.27 10.10 28.74
C THR A 433 4.58 10.01 27.25
N GLU A 434 5.09 8.88 26.76
CA GLU A 434 5.42 8.67 25.35
C GLU A 434 4.19 8.75 24.45
N GLU A 435 3.05 8.20 24.89
CA GLU A 435 1.78 8.30 24.16
C GLU A 435 1.30 9.75 24.09
N ARG A 436 1.38 10.49 25.21
CA ARG A 436 1.05 11.92 25.26
C ARG A 436 1.92 12.73 24.31
N ILE A 437 3.24 12.53 24.30
CA ILE A 437 4.17 13.21 23.39
C ILE A 437 3.83 12.91 21.94
N GLY A 438 3.61 11.63 21.62
CA GLY A 438 3.27 11.21 20.25
C GLY A 438 1.96 11.83 19.76
N LEU A 439 0.96 11.99 20.63
CA LEU A 439 -0.29 12.67 20.29
C LEU A 439 -0.11 14.18 20.12
N LEU A 440 0.64 14.85 21.01
CA LEU A 440 0.97 16.27 20.85
C LEU A 440 1.64 16.54 19.50
N ALA A 441 2.60 15.71 19.10
CA ALA A 441 3.27 15.82 17.80
C ALA A 441 2.31 15.61 16.61
N GLN A 442 1.40 14.64 16.70
CA GLN A 442 0.38 14.42 15.66
C GLN A 442 -0.60 15.59 15.55
N MET A 443 -1.04 16.13 16.69
CA MET A 443 -1.93 17.28 16.73
C MET A 443 -1.24 18.52 16.14
N ALA A 444 0.03 18.75 16.46
CA ALA A 444 0.81 19.82 15.87
C ALA A 444 0.89 19.70 14.34
N ALA A 445 1.19 18.51 13.82
CA ALA A 445 1.24 18.28 12.37
C ALA A 445 -0.13 18.55 11.68
N MET A 446 -1.25 18.17 12.32
CA MET A 446 -2.58 18.46 11.81
C MET A 446 -2.89 19.96 11.79
N ILE A 447 -2.62 20.65 12.90
CA ILE A 447 -2.87 22.09 13.06
C ILE A 447 -2.02 22.88 12.07
N GLN A 448 -0.76 22.48 11.90
CA GLN A 448 0.11 23.03 10.86
C GLN A 448 -0.48 22.85 9.47
N GLY A 449 -1.05 21.67 9.15
CA GLY A 449 -1.74 21.43 7.88
C GLY A 449 -2.96 22.33 7.65
N LYS A 450 -3.54 22.91 8.71
CA LYS A 450 -4.61 23.92 8.66
C LYS A 450 -4.07 25.36 8.59
N GLY A 451 -2.76 25.56 8.62
CA GLY A 451 -2.08 26.86 8.49
C GLY A 451 -1.75 27.56 9.82
N ASP A 452 -2.07 26.97 10.97
CA ASP A 452 -1.78 27.59 12.27
C ASP A 452 -0.40 27.14 12.82
N HIS A 453 0.64 27.77 12.30
CA HIS A 453 2.03 27.45 12.64
C HIS A 453 2.39 27.77 14.10
N GLN A 454 1.79 28.81 14.68
CA GLN A 454 2.10 29.23 16.05
C GLN A 454 1.56 28.23 17.07
N LEU A 455 0.34 27.76 16.86
CA LEU A 455 -0.28 26.77 17.73
C LEU A 455 0.41 25.40 17.60
N ALA A 456 0.76 25.01 16.38
CA ALA A 456 1.55 23.82 16.13
C ALA A 456 2.90 23.86 16.87
N ARG A 457 3.62 24.99 16.80
CA ARG A 457 4.88 25.20 17.55
C ARG A 457 4.68 25.02 19.05
N GLY A 458 3.68 25.66 19.65
CA GLY A 458 3.44 25.54 21.10
C GLY A 458 3.16 24.10 21.56
N LEU A 459 2.48 23.28 20.74
CA LEU A 459 2.29 21.86 21.03
C LEU A 459 3.59 21.06 20.92
N LEU A 460 4.47 21.40 19.97
CA LEU A 460 5.76 20.73 19.83
C LEU A 460 6.75 21.13 20.92
N GLU A 461 6.67 22.37 21.43
CA GLU A 461 7.44 22.82 22.58
C GLU A 461 7.04 22.04 23.83
N GLU A 462 5.73 21.86 24.06
CA GLU A 462 5.23 21.00 25.14
C GLU A 462 5.69 19.55 24.96
N ALA A 463 5.55 19.00 23.76
CA ALA A 463 6.00 17.64 23.44
C ALA A 463 7.51 17.47 23.71
N ARG A 464 8.32 18.45 23.32
CA ARG A 464 9.77 18.46 23.55
C ARG A 464 10.11 18.55 25.04
N GLY A 465 9.40 19.37 25.80
CA GLY A 465 9.62 19.52 27.25
C GLY A 465 9.35 18.26 28.06
N LEU A 466 8.61 17.30 27.50
CA LEU A 466 8.33 16.00 28.11
C LEU A 466 9.32 14.90 27.68
N LEU A 467 10.15 15.13 26.67
CA LEU A 467 11.13 14.14 26.22
C LEU A 467 12.21 13.97 27.29
N ASP A 468 12.51 12.72 27.65
CA ASP A 468 13.71 12.39 28.39
C ASP A 468 14.96 12.88 27.64
N ASN A 469 16.03 13.26 28.35
CA ASN A 469 17.28 13.69 27.74
C ASN A 469 17.98 12.57 26.93
N GLN A 470 17.82 11.31 27.35
CA GLN A 470 18.43 10.15 26.70
C GLN A 470 17.38 9.17 26.19
N VAL A 471 17.59 8.65 24.98
CA VAL A 471 16.77 7.58 24.40
C VAL A 471 17.23 6.24 24.96
N LYS A 472 16.39 5.57 25.75
CA LYS A 472 16.72 4.31 26.42
C LYS A 472 16.11 3.08 25.76
N ASN A 473 15.04 3.26 25.00
CA ASN A 473 14.31 2.17 24.34
C ASN A 473 13.69 2.62 23.01
N THR A 474 13.18 1.67 22.24
CA THR A 474 12.58 1.90 20.92
C THR A 474 11.36 2.82 20.96
N GLN A 475 10.56 2.75 22.02
CA GLN A 475 9.38 3.63 22.15
C GLN A 475 9.81 5.10 22.27
N GLN A 476 10.79 5.38 23.14
CA GLN A 476 11.35 6.72 23.29
C GLN A 476 12.04 7.21 22.02
N LEU A 477 12.72 6.33 21.29
CA LEU A 477 13.29 6.66 19.97
C LEU A 477 12.20 7.11 19.01
N ASN A 478 11.18 6.27 18.81
CA ASN A 478 10.08 6.53 17.88
C ASN A 478 9.35 7.83 18.22
N THR A 479 9.07 8.06 19.50
CA THR A 479 8.42 9.29 19.98
C THR A 479 9.29 10.52 19.72
N ARG A 480 10.60 10.46 20.00
CA ARG A 480 11.51 11.58 19.71
C ARG A 480 11.62 11.85 18.21
N LEU A 481 11.74 10.82 17.38
CA LEU A 481 11.76 10.94 15.92
C LEU A 481 10.45 11.54 15.38
N GLN A 482 9.30 11.18 15.97
CA GLN A 482 8.01 11.75 15.63
C GLN A 482 7.92 13.26 15.93
N VAL A 483 8.45 13.70 17.09
CA VAL A 483 8.54 15.12 17.43
C VAL A 483 9.47 15.85 16.45
N ALA A 484 10.64 15.30 16.17
CA ALA A 484 11.58 15.86 15.19
C ALA A 484 10.93 16.03 13.81
N ARG A 485 10.25 14.99 13.31
CA ARG A 485 9.53 15.04 12.03
C ARG A 485 8.48 16.15 11.99
N ALA A 486 7.76 16.37 13.10
CA ALA A 486 6.79 17.46 13.18
C ALA A 486 7.45 18.84 13.19
N TYR A 487 8.66 18.98 13.76
CA TYR A 487 9.46 20.20 13.63
C TYR A 487 10.02 20.40 12.22
N ALA A 488 10.27 19.35 11.43
CA ALA A 488 11.02 19.42 10.17
C ALA A 488 10.54 20.52 9.20
N SER A 489 9.23 20.74 9.10
CA SER A 489 8.64 21.73 8.19
C SER A 489 8.32 23.08 8.85
N LEU A 490 8.39 23.17 10.17
CA LEU A 490 8.22 24.42 10.93
C LEU A 490 9.56 25.07 11.23
N GLU A 491 10.45 24.30 11.85
CA GLU A 491 11.76 24.73 12.34
C GLU A 491 12.77 23.58 12.15
N PRO A 492 13.35 23.45 10.94
CA PRO A 492 14.27 22.36 10.62
C PRO A 492 15.46 22.26 11.60
N ALA A 493 15.95 23.40 12.10
CA ALA A 493 17.03 23.44 13.08
C ALA A 493 16.67 22.69 14.37
N GLN A 494 15.45 22.85 14.87
CA GLN A 494 14.96 22.14 16.07
C GLN A 494 14.81 20.64 15.82
N SER A 495 14.41 20.26 14.60
CA SER A 495 14.40 18.86 14.21
C SER A 495 15.82 18.26 14.28
N PHE A 496 16.83 18.95 13.75
CA PHE A 496 18.22 18.48 13.82
C PHE A 496 18.73 18.37 15.25
N GLU A 497 18.44 19.34 16.13
CA GLU A 497 18.83 19.28 17.54
C GLU A 497 18.28 18.03 18.26
N LEU A 498 17.09 17.57 17.87
CA LEU A 498 16.48 16.37 18.45
C LEU A 498 17.10 15.07 17.93
N ILE A 499 17.54 15.05 16.66
CA ILE A 499 18.04 13.83 16.02
C ILE A 499 19.55 13.65 16.18
N GLU A 500 20.34 14.72 16.14
CA GLU A 500 21.81 14.67 16.12
C GLU A 500 22.46 13.93 17.28
N PRO A 501 21.96 14.01 18.52
CA PRO A 501 22.52 13.25 19.64
C PRO A 501 22.18 11.75 19.59
N ILE A 502 21.20 11.33 18.77
CA ILE A 502 20.75 9.94 18.72
C ILE A 502 21.80 9.05 18.06
N ILE A 503 22.58 9.56 17.10
CA ILE A 503 23.57 8.76 16.36
C ILE A 503 24.60 8.08 17.28
N ASP A 504 25.04 8.77 18.34
CA ASP A 504 26.04 8.21 19.26
C ASP A 504 25.45 6.97 19.95
N ARG A 505 24.18 7.04 20.35
CA ARG A 505 23.46 5.90 20.94
C ARG A 505 23.22 4.78 19.92
N ILE A 506 22.93 5.11 18.66
CA ILE A 506 22.73 4.11 17.60
C ILE A 506 24.05 3.38 17.31
N ASN A 507 25.18 4.09 17.27
CA ASN A 507 26.51 3.50 17.12
C ASN A 507 26.84 2.55 18.29
N GLU A 508 26.56 2.95 19.54
CA GLU A 508 26.73 2.08 20.71
C GLU A 508 25.88 0.80 20.61
N VAL A 509 24.62 0.92 20.20
CA VAL A 509 23.71 -0.23 20.07
C VAL A 509 24.15 -1.17 18.94
N LEU A 510 24.59 -0.63 17.79
CA LEU A 510 25.13 -1.43 16.69
C LEU A 510 26.38 -2.20 17.13
N ALA A 511 27.32 -1.54 17.80
CA ALA A 511 28.55 -2.18 18.30
C ALA A 511 28.25 -3.25 19.36
N ALA A 512 27.34 -2.97 20.30
CA ALA A 512 26.93 -3.94 21.29
C ALA A 512 26.23 -5.15 20.65
N THR A 513 25.43 -4.93 19.60
CA THR A 513 24.72 -6.03 18.93
C THR A 513 25.68 -6.93 18.15
N GLU A 514 26.71 -6.40 17.50
CA GLU A 514 27.74 -7.22 16.84
C GLU A 514 28.38 -8.22 17.83
N VAL A 515 28.68 -7.77 19.06
CA VAL A 515 29.23 -8.63 20.11
C VAL A 515 28.25 -9.72 20.53
N LEU A 516 26.95 -9.41 20.58
CA LEU A 516 25.90 -10.33 21.03
C LEU A 516 25.41 -11.28 19.93
N ASP A 517 25.52 -10.91 18.65
CA ASP A 517 24.93 -11.62 17.51
C ASP A 517 25.33 -13.10 17.50
N GLY A 518 26.62 -13.39 17.75
CA GLY A 518 27.14 -14.76 17.81
C GLY A 518 26.57 -15.62 18.96
N PHE A 519 25.98 -15.01 19.99
CA PHE A 519 25.37 -15.70 21.13
C PHE A 519 23.84 -15.76 21.04
N MET A 520 23.22 -14.89 20.24
CA MET A 520 21.78 -14.64 20.29
C MET A 520 20.90 -15.68 19.59
N GLY A 521 21.46 -16.71 18.93
CA GLY A 521 20.74 -17.85 18.36
C GLY A 521 19.44 -17.47 17.62
N GLY A 522 19.50 -17.14 16.34
CA GLY A 522 18.34 -16.67 15.57
C GLY A 522 18.72 -16.16 14.17
N ASN A 523 17.92 -15.25 13.60
CA ASN A 523 18.27 -14.53 12.37
C ASN A 523 19.50 -13.65 12.63
N ALA A 524 20.66 -14.06 12.11
CA ALA A 524 21.89 -13.31 12.25
C ALA A 524 21.72 -11.89 11.69
N MET A 525 22.12 -10.88 12.48
CA MET A 525 22.12 -9.49 12.06
C MET A 525 23.43 -9.14 11.35
N PHE A 526 24.50 -9.91 11.63
CA PHE A 526 25.79 -9.75 11.00
C PHE A 526 26.21 -11.02 10.26
N ARG A 527 26.95 -10.86 9.16
CA ARG A 527 27.62 -11.96 8.46
C ARG A 527 28.96 -11.47 7.92
N ASP A 528 30.01 -12.26 8.12
CA ASP A 528 31.39 -11.92 7.71
C ASP A 528 31.87 -10.55 8.21
N GLY A 529 31.39 -10.15 9.40
CA GLY A 529 31.68 -8.86 10.05
C GLY A 529 30.87 -7.67 9.51
N GLU A 530 29.99 -7.89 8.54
CA GLU A 530 29.13 -6.86 7.95
C GLU A 530 27.70 -6.96 8.49
N LEU A 531 27.08 -5.80 8.69
CA LEU A 531 25.66 -5.71 9.01
C LEU A 531 24.83 -6.11 7.77
N ILE A 532 23.91 -7.06 7.93
CA ILE A 532 23.00 -7.47 6.85
C ILE A 532 21.91 -6.41 6.69
N MET A 533 21.81 -5.78 5.52
CA MET A 533 20.83 -4.72 5.24
C MET A 533 19.49 -5.27 4.73
N GLN A 534 18.78 -6.12 5.46
CA GLN A 534 17.58 -6.78 4.93
C GLN A 534 16.27 -6.28 5.56
N PRO A 535 15.34 -5.69 4.79
CA PRO A 535 14.07 -5.24 5.35
C PRO A 535 13.43 -6.32 6.24
N GLN A 536 13.16 -5.96 7.50
CA GLN A 536 12.54 -6.83 8.50
C GLN A 536 13.43 -7.97 9.06
N ASN A 537 14.75 -7.94 8.83
CA ASN A 537 15.69 -8.94 9.38
C ASN A 537 15.93 -8.82 10.89
N GLY A 538 15.38 -7.79 11.54
CA GLY A 538 15.40 -7.69 12.99
C GLY A 538 14.99 -6.31 13.51
N GLN A 539 14.84 -6.24 14.83
CA GLN A 539 14.52 -4.98 15.51
C GLN A 539 15.64 -3.94 15.39
N LEU A 540 16.91 -4.37 15.37
CA LEU A 540 18.06 -3.46 15.21
C LEU A 540 18.02 -2.72 13.88
N GLU A 541 17.71 -3.45 12.80
CA GLU A 541 17.60 -2.84 11.48
C GLU A 541 16.48 -1.80 11.44
N MET A 542 15.32 -2.12 12.00
CA MET A 542 14.22 -1.17 12.13
C MET A 542 14.64 0.10 12.90
N ILE A 543 15.46 -0.05 13.94
CA ILE A 543 15.97 1.07 14.75
C ILE A 543 16.89 1.98 13.94
N TYR A 544 18.00 1.47 13.38
CA TYR A 544 18.93 2.36 12.68
C TYR A 544 18.35 2.87 11.35
N TYR A 545 17.57 2.05 10.64
CA TYR A 545 16.96 2.45 9.37
C TYR A 545 15.91 3.53 9.57
N SER A 546 15.08 3.45 10.62
CA SER A 546 14.11 4.51 10.92
C SER A 546 14.79 5.83 11.25
N TYR A 547 15.88 5.79 12.01
CA TYR A 547 16.70 6.96 12.31
C TYR A 547 17.35 7.55 11.04
N ALA A 548 17.99 6.71 10.22
CA ALA A 548 18.60 7.12 8.96
C ALA A 548 17.59 7.71 7.97
N ARG A 549 16.36 7.17 7.94
CA ARG A 549 15.28 7.70 7.13
C ARG A 549 14.87 9.10 7.57
N GLU A 550 14.81 9.39 8.87
CA GLU A 550 14.49 10.75 9.35
C GLU A 550 15.58 11.75 8.97
N ILE A 551 16.87 11.37 9.07
CA ILE A 551 17.98 12.20 8.56
C ILE A 551 17.76 12.50 7.07
N GLY A 552 17.41 11.46 6.30
CA GLY A 552 17.14 11.60 4.88
C GLY A 552 16.01 12.57 4.54
N GLN A 553 14.92 12.57 5.30
CA GLN A 553 13.82 13.53 5.11
C GLN A 553 14.29 14.98 5.34
N LEU A 554 15.19 15.22 6.29
CA LEU A 554 15.71 16.55 6.59
C LEU A 554 16.70 17.08 5.53
N ALA A 555 17.21 16.21 4.66
CA ALA A 555 18.14 16.60 3.59
C ALA A 555 17.55 17.65 2.63
N ARG A 556 16.23 17.76 2.53
CA ARG A 556 15.55 18.81 1.75
C ARG A 556 15.69 20.21 2.37
N HIS A 557 15.82 20.28 3.69
CA HIS A 557 15.92 21.53 4.42
C HIS A 557 17.38 21.96 4.58
N ASP A 558 18.25 21.00 4.89
CA ASP A 558 19.69 21.21 5.00
C ASP A 558 20.43 19.93 4.58
N PHE A 559 20.79 19.86 3.29
CA PHE A 559 21.45 18.70 2.70
C PHE A 559 22.82 18.43 3.35
N LYS A 560 23.60 19.48 3.59
CA LYS A 560 24.94 19.34 4.15
C LYS A 560 24.86 18.80 5.58
N ARG A 561 24.01 19.38 6.42
CA ARG A 561 23.83 18.92 7.81
C ARG A 561 23.32 17.49 7.86
N ALA A 562 22.36 17.12 7.00
CA ALA A 562 21.89 15.73 6.91
C ALA A 562 23.01 14.75 6.51
N LYS A 563 23.83 15.11 5.51
CA LYS A 563 25.00 14.32 5.12
C LYS A 563 26.00 14.21 6.27
N ASP A 564 26.35 15.31 6.92
CA ASP A 564 27.31 15.33 8.04
C ASP A 564 26.85 14.42 9.20
N VAL A 565 25.54 14.35 9.47
CA VAL A 565 24.98 13.43 10.48
C VAL A 565 25.04 11.98 10.01
N ALA A 566 24.73 11.71 8.74
CA ALA A 566 24.84 10.37 8.17
C ALA A 566 26.31 9.87 8.14
N ASP A 567 27.27 10.75 7.92
CA ASP A 567 28.71 10.42 7.94
C ASP A 567 29.20 9.98 9.34
N ARG A 568 28.47 10.32 10.41
CA ARG A 568 28.80 9.91 11.79
C ARG A 568 28.46 8.46 12.13
N PHE A 569 27.81 7.72 11.23
CA PHE A 569 27.65 6.27 11.40
C PHE A 569 29.03 5.59 11.36
N GLN A 570 29.35 4.83 12.42
CA GLN A 570 30.65 4.17 12.56
C GLN A 570 30.78 2.92 11.69
N ARG A 571 29.68 2.19 11.47
CA ARG A 571 29.66 1.03 10.57
C ARG A 571 29.49 1.50 9.12
N THR A 572 30.34 0.99 8.25
CA THR A 572 30.34 1.32 6.82
C THR A 572 28.99 1.03 6.17
N GLU A 573 28.37 -0.10 6.50
CA GLU A 573 27.07 -0.50 5.98
C GLU A 573 25.97 0.51 6.35
N ALA A 574 25.87 0.82 7.65
CA ALA A 574 24.87 1.76 8.16
C ALA A 574 25.09 3.17 7.58
N ARG A 575 26.34 3.60 7.43
CA ARG A 575 26.71 4.87 6.79
C ARG A 575 26.28 4.92 5.34
N ILE A 576 26.64 3.93 4.52
CA ILE A 576 26.26 3.86 3.10
C ILE A 576 24.74 3.91 2.95
N MET A 577 24.00 3.14 3.76
CA MET A 577 22.53 3.17 3.75
C MET A 577 21.98 4.54 4.17
N ALA A 578 22.54 5.19 5.19
CA ALA A 578 22.11 6.50 5.62
C ALA A 578 22.36 7.58 4.55
N LEU A 579 23.52 7.56 3.90
CA LEU A 579 23.84 8.45 2.79
C LEU A 579 22.94 8.21 1.57
N LEU A 580 22.61 6.95 1.27
CA LEU A 580 21.62 6.61 0.25
C LEU A 580 20.25 7.21 0.57
N LEU A 581 19.81 7.14 1.84
CA LEU A 581 18.55 7.73 2.29
C LEU A 581 18.58 9.27 2.26
N VAL A 582 19.74 9.90 2.50
CA VAL A 582 19.95 11.35 2.30
C VAL A 582 19.80 11.73 0.83
N ALA A 583 20.44 11.00 -0.07
CA ALA A 583 20.26 11.21 -1.51
C ALA A 583 18.80 10.97 -1.94
N GLN A 584 18.16 9.91 -1.44
CA GLN A 584 16.75 9.62 -1.68
C GLN A 584 15.82 10.71 -1.17
N GLY A 585 16.11 11.31 -0.01
CA GLY A 585 15.34 12.42 0.53
C GLY A 585 15.19 13.57 -0.46
N VAL A 586 16.25 13.86 -1.22
CA VAL A 586 16.27 14.91 -2.25
C VAL A 586 15.77 14.42 -3.62
N LEU A 587 16.21 13.24 -4.05
CA LEU A 587 16.04 12.74 -5.43
C LEU A 587 14.77 11.89 -5.63
N GLY A 588 14.27 11.27 -4.57
CA GLY A 588 13.09 10.42 -4.64
C GLY A 588 11.91 11.19 -5.21
N GLU A 589 11.12 10.53 -6.06
CA GLU A 589 9.84 11.08 -6.47
C GLU A 589 9.03 11.40 -5.22
N GLN A 590 8.40 12.56 -5.20
CA GLN A 590 7.37 12.85 -4.21
C GLN A 590 6.25 11.84 -4.45
N THR A 591 6.35 10.65 -3.85
CA THR A 591 5.15 9.90 -3.52
C THR A 591 4.26 10.93 -2.84
N ASN A 592 3.07 11.08 -3.39
CA ASN A 592 1.95 11.93 -2.99
C ASN A 592 1.65 11.78 -1.48
N ALA A 593 2.59 12.18 -0.62
CA ALA A 593 2.54 12.20 0.83
C ALA A 593 2.01 13.56 1.29
N GLU A 594 2.06 14.60 0.45
CA GLU A 594 1.30 15.84 0.65
C GLU A 594 -0.16 15.72 0.19
N GLN A 595 -0.44 15.01 -0.91
CA GLN A 595 -1.81 14.55 -1.21
C GLN A 595 -2.24 13.45 -0.22
N GLY A 596 -1.29 12.69 0.31
CA GLY A 596 -1.46 11.72 1.38
C GLY A 596 -1.73 12.37 2.71
N MET A 597 -1.24 13.57 3.02
CA MET A 597 -1.63 14.34 4.22
C MET A 597 -2.97 15.05 4.03
N ARG A 598 -3.30 15.49 2.80
CA ARG A 598 -4.67 15.89 2.44
C ARG A 598 -5.67 14.73 2.49
N ASN A 599 -5.23 13.49 2.24
CA ASN A 599 -6.06 12.29 2.32
C ASN A 599 -5.92 11.48 3.63
N GLN A 600 -4.90 11.69 4.47
CA GLN A 600 -4.73 11.07 5.79
C GLN A 600 -5.53 11.83 6.85
N GLY A 601 -5.75 13.13 6.65
CA GLY A 601 -6.85 13.86 7.30
C GLY A 601 -8.25 13.32 6.95
N ARG A 602 -8.37 12.45 5.92
CA ARG A 602 -9.60 11.71 5.59
C ARG A 602 -9.53 10.19 5.86
N ARG A 603 -8.34 9.58 5.95
CA ARG A 603 -8.17 8.12 6.09
C ARG A 603 -8.04 7.61 7.53
N TYR A 604 -7.85 8.48 8.52
CA TYR A 604 -8.12 8.15 9.92
C TYR A 604 -9.54 8.57 10.38
N GLY A 605 -10.42 8.88 9.42
CA GLY A 605 -11.87 9.03 9.63
C GLY A 605 -12.69 7.85 9.11
N GLY A 606 -12.10 6.67 8.91
CA GLY A 606 -12.82 5.55 8.27
C GLY A 606 -12.13 4.20 8.38
N VAL A 607 -12.05 3.65 9.59
CA VAL A 607 -12.09 2.20 9.79
C VAL A 607 -13.21 1.96 10.79
N GLY A 608 -14.32 1.40 10.31
CA GLY A 608 -15.49 1.10 11.14
C GLY A 608 -16.81 1.71 10.67
N LEU A 609 -17.10 1.73 9.37
CA LEU A 609 -18.49 1.77 8.90
C LEU A 609 -18.68 0.62 7.91
N GLY A 610 -19.26 -0.47 8.43
CA GLY A 610 -19.95 -1.43 7.58
C GLY A 610 -20.98 -0.67 6.75
N SER A 611 -20.96 -0.93 5.45
CA SER A 611 -21.91 -0.41 4.47
C SER A 611 -23.35 -0.65 4.91
N LEU A 612 -24.08 0.41 5.24
CA LEU A 612 -25.54 0.41 5.31
C LEU A 612 -26.12 1.34 4.23
N PRO A 613 -27.16 0.90 3.50
CA PRO A 613 -27.77 1.71 2.45
C PRO A 613 -28.56 2.87 3.05
N ARG A 614 -28.41 4.06 2.43
CA ARG A 614 -29.20 5.25 2.76
C ARG A 614 -30.70 4.99 2.50
N PRO A 615 -31.62 5.35 3.42
CA PRO A 615 -33.04 5.33 3.11
C PRO A 615 -33.38 6.49 2.17
N ILE A 616 -34.11 6.17 1.11
CA ILE A 616 -34.75 7.13 0.22
C ILE A 616 -35.91 7.74 1.02
N MET A 617 -35.81 9.04 1.35
CA MET A 617 -36.98 9.81 1.79
C MET A 617 -37.89 10.04 0.58
N ARG A 618 -39.20 9.88 0.80
CA ARG A 618 -40.27 10.17 -0.16
C ARG A 618 -40.24 11.62 -0.61
#